data_AF-A0A023EG05-F1
#
_entry.id   AF-A0A023EG05-F1
#
_cell.length_a   1.000
_cell.length_b   1.000
_cell.length_c   1.000
_cell.angle_alpha   90.00
_cell.angle_beta   90.00
_cell.angle_gamma   90.00
#
_symmetry.space_group_name_H-M   'P 1'
#
loop_
_entity.id
_entity.type
_entity.pdbx_description
1 polymer ?
#
loop_
_entity_poly.entity_id
_entity_poly.type
_entity_poly.pdbx_seq_one_letter_code
_entity_poly.pdbx_strand_id
1 'polypeptide(L)'
;MSAVVFCSPQQQLKCSAASKYFIPNFTANWFKAYEYCNYLGMRLVIVENAIDQANLVEKIVSTDKFSNATTEMWIGANDLAQESFFHWHATGRRVQYSNWKQNQPDNAKGVEHCVEIRFIPEHGWNWHWNDRECKTMT
;
A
#
# COMPACT_ATOMS: atom_id res chain seq x y z
N MET A 1 6.80 -11.22 -7.62
CA MET A 1 5.35 -11.40 -7.54
C MET A 1 4.88 -10.46 -6.44
N SER A 2 4.57 -9.22 -6.78
CA SER A 2 4.10 -8.26 -5.77
C SER A 2 2.62 -8.52 -5.49
N ALA A 3 2.11 -7.92 -4.42
CA ALA A 3 0.73 -8.11 -4.02
C ALA A 3 0.13 -6.84 -3.43
N VAL A 4 -1.11 -6.92 -2.99
CA VAL A 4 -1.94 -5.77 -2.59
C VAL A 4 -2.46 -6.04 -1.19
N VAL A 5 -2.52 -5.07 -0.30
CA VAL A 5 -3.11 -5.29 1.03
C VAL A 5 -4.43 -4.53 1.19
N PHE A 6 -5.50 -5.24 1.55
CA PHE A 6 -6.85 -4.69 1.68
C PHE A 6 -7.25 -4.42 3.14
N CYS A 7 -8.22 -3.53 3.40
CA CYS A 7 -8.86 -3.34 4.70
C CYS A 7 -10.38 -3.23 4.55
N SER A 8 -11.16 -3.75 5.50
CA SER A 8 -12.63 -3.61 5.51
C SER A 8 -13.07 -2.17 5.84
N PRO A 9 -14.10 -1.62 5.16
CA PRO A 9 -14.76 -0.40 5.58
C PRO A 9 -15.73 -0.71 6.72
N GLN A 10 -15.73 0.11 7.77
CA GLN A 10 -16.69 -0.02 8.86
C GLN A 10 -18.14 0.01 8.32
N GLN A 11 -18.79 -1.14 8.26
CA GLN A 11 -20.24 -1.27 8.33
C GLN A 11 -20.57 -2.18 9.49
N GLN A 12 -21.19 -1.59 10.52
CA GLN A 12 -21.95 -2.34 11.50
C GLN A 12 -23.05 -3.10 10.76
N LEU A 13 -22.86 -4.40 10.52
CA LEU A 13 -23.85 -5.48 10.60
C LEU A 13 -23.30 -6.72 9.89
N LYS A 14 -22.97 -7.72 10.72
CA LYS A 14 -22.78 -9.15 10.38
C LYS A 14 -21.83 -9.45 9.22
N CYS A 15 -20.57 -9.68 9.57
CA CYS A 15 -19.84 -10.90 9.20
C CYS A 15 -18.58 -10.94 10.07
N SER A 16 -18.33 -12.08 10.72
CA SER A 16 -17.06 -12.34 11.41
C SER A 16 -15.93 -12.34 10.39
N ALA A 17 -15.33 -11.18 10.12
CA ALA A 17 -14.23 -11.07 9.17
C ALA A 17 -13.01 -11.81 9.74
N ALA A 18 -12.59 -12.88 9.08
CA ALA A 18 -11.48 -13.74 9.52
C ALA A 18 -10.09 -13.07 9.41
N SER A 19 -9.97 -11.84 8.86
CA SER A 19 -8.73 -11.06 8.90
C SER A 19 -8.97 -9.59 8.55
N LYS A 20 -8.26 -8.65 9.21
CA LYS A 20 -8.24 -7.21 8.89
C LYS A 20 -7.66 -6.93 7.50
N TYR A 21 -6.82 -7.85 7.00
CA TYR A 21 -6.08 -7.73 5.76
C TYR A 21 -6.29 -8.91 4.82
N PHE A 22 -6.48 -8.63 3.54
CA PHE A 22 -6.47 -9.62 2.46
C PHE A 22 -5.30 -9.29 1.51
N ILE A 23 -4.66 -10.30 0.91
CA ILE A 23 -3.60 -10.13 -0.07
C ILE A 23 -3.88 -11.04 -1.26
N PRO A 24 -4.13 -10.51 -2.47
CA PRO A 24 -4.60 -11.32 -3.58
C PRO A 24 -3.40 -11.86 -4.38
N ASN A 25 -3.61 -12.96 -5.09
CA ASN A 25 -2.58 -13.56 -5.94
C ASN A 25 -2.69 -13.09 -7.40
N PHE A 26 -2.44 -11.81 -7.66
CA PHE A 26 -2.31 -11.26 -9.03
C PHE A 26 -1.47 -9.99 -9.04
N THR A 27 -0.95 -9.66 -10.23
CA THR A 27 -0.19 -8.42 -10.49
C THR A 27 -1.12 -7.32 -10.97
N ALA A 28 -0.93 -6.11 -10.43
CA ALA A 28 -1.77 -4.96 -10.68
C ALA A 28 -0.92 -3.68 -10.74
N ASN A 29 -1.38 -2.71 -11.52
CA ASN A 29 -1.02 -1.34 -11.29
C ASN A 29 -1.90 -0.76 -10.16
N TRP A 30 -1.57 0.45 -9.69
CA TRP A 30 -2.24 1.01 -8.52
C TRP A 30 -3.75 1.18 -8.72
N PHE A 31 -4.18 1.59 -9.92
CA PHE A 31 -5.59 1.77 -10.27
C PHE A 31 -6.35 0.44 -10.27
N LYS A 32 -5.80 -0.60 -10.92
CA LYS A 32 -6.40 -1.94 -10.95
C LYS A 32 -6.47 -2.55 -9.55
N ALA A 33 -5.44 -2.32 -8.73
CA ALA A 33 -5.44 -2.75 -7.33
C ALA A 33 -6.61 -2.10 -6.57
N TYR A 34 -6.76 -0.78 -6.69
CA TYR A 34 -7.86 -0.01 -6.10
C TYR A 34 -9.25 -0.50 -6.57
N GLU A 35 -9.47 -0.66 -7.87
CA GLU A 35 -10.73 -1.16 -8.44
C GLU A 35 -11.07 -2.56 -7.89
N TYR A 36 -10.09 -3.44 -7.82
CA TYR A 36 -10.28 -4.78 -7.27
C TYR A 36 -10.56 -4.76 -5.76
N CYS A 37 -9.95 -3.85 -4.99
CA CYS A 37 -10.33 -3.65 -3.59
C CYS A 37 -11.83 -3.32 -3.48
N ASN A 38 -12.29 -2.35 -4.26
CA ASN A 38 -13.68 -1.87 -4.21
C ASN A 38 -14.66 -2.96 -4.64
N TYR A 39 -14.30 -3.75 -5.66
CA TYR A 39 -15.10 -4.90 -6.09
C TYR A 39 -15.36 -5.89 -4.95
N LEU A 40 -14.39 -6.08 -4.05
CA LEU A 40 -14.53 -6.94 -2.87
C LEU A 40 -15.22 -6.26 -1.68
N GLY A 41 -15.70 -5.01 -1.84
CA GLY A 41 -16.20 -4.21 -0.72
C GLY A 41 -15.09 -3.84 0.28
N MET A 42 -13.84 -3.79 -0.18
CA MET A 42 -12.65 -3.44 0.60
C MET A 42 -12.02 -2.14 0.06
N ARG A 43 -10.91 -1.71 0.67
CA ARG A 43 -10.07 -0.61 0.18
C ARG A 43 -8.60 -0.97 0.24
N LEU A 44 -7.77 -0.28 -0.54
CA LEU A 44 -6.31 -0.29 -0.34
C LEU A 44 -6.00 0.13 1.10
N VAL A 45 -4.97 -0.48 1.68
CA VAL A 45 -4.61 -0.26 3.09
C VAL A 45 -4.30 1.20 3.37
N ILE A 46 -4.80 1.67 4.51
CA ILE A 46 -4.46 2.95 5.12
C ILE A 46 -3.54 2.65 6.29
N VAL A 47 -2.46 3.40 6.42
CA VAL A 47 -1.47 3.26 7.49
C VAL A 47 -1.41 4.55 8.29
N GLU A 48 -2.17 4.63 9.39
CA GLU A 48 -2.32 5.89 10.14
C GLU A 48 -1.24 6.10 11.20
N ASN A 49 -0.46 5.06 11.53
CA ASN A 49 0.52 5.06 12.61
C ASN A 49 1.49 3.87 12.48
N ALA A 50 2.49 3.84 13.36
CA ALA A 50 3.49 2.77 13.41
C ALA A 50 2.91 1.37 13.74
N ILE A 51 1.77 1.31 14.45
CA ILE A 51 1.12 0.03 14.75
C ILE A 51 0.47 -0.54 13.49
N ASP A 52 -0.22 0.28 12.69
CA ASP A 52 -0.75 -0.15 11.39
C ASP A 52 0.37 -0.59 10.44
N GLN A 53 1.50 0.11 10.45
CA GLN A 53 2.69 -0.24 9.67
C GLN A 53 3.22 -1.63 10.07
N ALA A 54 3.39 -1.88 11.38
CA ALA A 54 3.87 -3.16 11.89
C ALA A 54 2.89 -4.31 11.56
N ASN A 55 1.60 -4.09 11.75
CA ASN A 55 0.56 -5.08 11.44
C ASN A 55 0.50 -5.42 9.94
N LEU A 56 0.69 -4.41 9.07
CA LEU A 56 0.79 -4.59 7.63
C LEU A 56 1.99 -5.48 7.27
N VAL A 57 3.16 -5.20 7.86
CA VAL A 57 4.37 -5.99 7.65
C VAL A 57 4.20 -7.43 8.11
N GLU A 58 3.68 -7.64 9.33
CA GLU A 58 3.40 -8.98 9.87
C GLU A 58 2.50 -9.78 8.91
N LYS A 59 1.45 -9.13 8.39
CA LYS A 59 0.56 -9.75 7.41
C LYS A 59 1.28 -10.12 6.12
N ILE A 60 2.11 -9.24 5.56
CA ILE A 60 2.82 -9.52 4.31
C ILE A 60 3.76 -10.72 4.52
N VAL A 61 4.54 -10.72 5.60
CA VAL A 61 5.48 -11.78 5.96
C VAL A 61 4.77 -13.13 6.19
N SER A 62 3.51 -13.11 6.64
CA SER A 62 2.73 -14.33 6.84
C SER A 62 2.16 -14.95 5.55
N THR A 63 2.50 -14.42 4.37
CA THR A 63 1.96 -14.89 3.08
C THR A 63 3.06 -15.35 2.13
N ASP A 64 2.68 -16.11 1.11
CA ASP A 64 3.55 -16.56 0.01
C ASP A 64 4.07 -15.41 -0.88
N LYS A 65 3.61 -14.19 -0.64
CA LYS A 65 4.04 -12.98 -1.32
C LYS A 65 5.33 -12.39 -0.77
N PHE A 66 5.67 -12.75 0.45
CA PHE A 66 6.93 -12.33 1.03
C PHE A 66 8.11 -13.06 0.39
N SER A 67 9.10 -12.27 -0.02
CA SER A 67 10.40 -12.75 -0.47
C SER A 67 11.49 -12.03 0.29
N ASN A 68 12.50 -12.79 0.73
CA ASN A 68 13.69 -12.26 1.41
C ASN A 68 14.57 -11.40 0.48
N ALA A 69 14.35 -11.44 -0.84
CA ALA A 69 15.10 -10.64 -1.81
C ALA A 69 14.39 -9.31 -2.12
N THR A 70 13.15 -9.39 -2.61
CA THR A 70 12.37 -8.23 -3.05
C THR A 70 10.89 -8.46 -2.78
N THR A 71 10.29 -7.59 -1.99
CA THR A 71 8.84 -7.50 -1.80
C THR A 71 8.41 -6.06 -1.98
N GLU A 72 7.40 -5.83 -2.82
CA GLU A 72 6.82 -4.52 -3.08
C GLU A 72 5.30 -4.68 -3.02
N MET A 73 4.58 -3.69 -2.49
CA MET A 73 3.11 -3.76 -2.37
C MET A 73 2.50 -2.36 -2.47
N TRP A 74 1.43 -2.19 -3.24
CA TRP A 74 0.68 -0.94 -3.26
C TRP A 74 -0.03 -0.68 -1.92
N ILE A 75 0.00 0.58 -1.46
CA ILE A 75 -0.82 1.09 -0.36
C ILE A 75 -1.76 2.20 -0.85
N GLY A 76 -2.73 2.59 -0.03
CA GLY A 76 -3.83 3.48 -0.46
C GLY A 76 -3.47 4.96 -0.60
N ALA A 77 -2.23 5.35 -0.37
CA ALA A 77 -1.79 6.73 -0.49
C ALA A 77 -1.42 7.08 -1.95
N ASN A 78 -1.72 8.31 -2.35
CA ASN A 78 -1.36 8.91 -3.63
C ASN A 78 -1.41 10.44 -3.51
N ASP A 79 -0.82 11.16 -4.46
CA ASP A 79 -0.91 12.62 -4.59
C ASP A 79 -1.51 13.06 -5.93
N LEU A 80 -2.27 12.18 -6.59
CA LEU A 80 -2.91 12.38 -7.90
C LEU A 80 -3.77 13.65 -7.99
N ALA A 81 -4.33 14.11 -6.87
CA ALA A 81 -5.16 15.31 -6.81
C ALA A 81 -4.32 16.60 -6.73
N GLN A 82 -3.15 16.53 -6.09
CA GLN A 82 -2.26 17.67 -5.88
C GLN A 82 -0.84 17.16 -5.55
N GLU A 83 0.08 17.37 -6.49
CA GLU A 83 1.50 17.02 -6.38
C GLU A 83 2.10 17.42 -5.02
N SER A 84 2.89 16.52 -4.42
CA SER A 84 3.51 16.67 -3.09
C SER A 84 2.54 16.68 -1.89
N PHE A 85 1.22 16.56 -2.12
CA PHE A 85 0.22 16.44 -1.06
C PHE A 85 -0.44 15.06 -1.10
N PHE A 86 0.17 14.11 -0.40
CA PHE A 86 -0.33 12.74 -0.31
C PHE A 86 -1.60 12.63 0.55
N HIS A 87 -2.60 11.93 0.02
CA HIS A 87 -3.87 11.64 0.66
C HIS A 87 -4.18 10.15 0.59
N TRP A 88 -4.88 9.64 1.60
CA TRP A 88 -5.47 8.31 1.56
C TRP A 88 -6.67 8.32 0.62
N HIS A 89 -6.57 7.60 -0.51
CA HIS A 89 -7.57 7.67 -1.57
C HIS A 89 -9.00 7.37 -1.09
N ALA A 90 -9.14 6.38 -0.20
CA ALA A 90 -10.44 5.94 0.29
C ALA A 90 -11.12 6.91 1.28
N THR A 91 -10.39 7.86 1.87
CA THR A 91 -10.96 8.79 2.88
C THR A 91 -10.79 10.25 2.52
N GLY A 92 -9.93 10.57 1.55
CA GLY A 92 -9.54 11.94 1.24
C GLY A 92 -8.73 12.62 2.35
N ARG A 93 -8.37 11.92 3.43
CA ARG A 93 -7.59 12.50 4.53
C ARG A 93 -6.13 12.60 4.13
N ARG A 94 -5.51 13.75 4.43
CA ARG A 94 -4.07 13.95 4.23
C ARG A 94 -3.26 12.95 5.05
N VAL A 95 -2.19 12.42 4.46
CA VAL A 95 -1.23 11.55 5.14
C VAL A 95 -0.53 12.36 6.24
N GLN A 96 -0.65 11.90 7.49
CA GLN A 96 -0.03 12.53 8.67
C GLN A 96 1.12 11.70 9.24
N TYR A 97 0.97 10.38 9.24
CA TYR A 97 2.05 9.43 9.52
C TYR A 97 2.66 8.97 8.21
N SER A 98 3.98 8.88 8.16
CA SER A 98 4.69 8.32 7.02
C SER A 98 5.84 7.43 7.44
N ASN A 99 6.06 6.37 6.67
CA ASN A 99 7.25 5.53 6.78
C ASN A 99 8.12 5.62 5.52
N TRP A 100 8.23 6.82 4.93
CA TRP A 100 9.07 7.07 3.75
C TRP A 100 10.51 6.61 3.98
N LYS A 101 11.12 6.02 2.95
CA LYS A 101 12.57 5.82 2.95
C LYS A 101 13.26 7.18 2.95
N GLN A 102 14.49 7.23 3.44
CA GLN A 102 15.30 8.43 3.31
C GLN A 102 15.34 8.90 1.84
N ASN A 103 15.14 10.21 1.63
CA ASN A 103 15.04 10.88 0.34
C ASN A 103 13.77 10.56 -0.48
N GLN A 104 12.74 9.96 0.14
CA GLN A 104 11.43 9.77 -0.48
C GLN A 104 10.37 10.67 0.17
N PRO A 105 9.30 11.04 -0.55
CA PRO A 105 9.08 10.80 -1.98
C PRO A 105 10.04 11.65 -2.84
N ASP A 106 10.56 11.10 -3.94
CA ASP A 106 11.48 11.80 -4.85
C ASP A 106 10.89 12.17 -6.21
N ASN A 107 9.65 11.74 -6.47
CA ASN A 107 8.93 11.94 -7.71
C ASN A 107 9.81 11.68 -8.94
N ALA A 108 10.43 10.50 -9.03
CA ALA A 108 11.43 10.24 -10.05
C ALA A 108 10.85 10.46 -11.46
N LYS A 109 11.52 11.29 -12.26
CA LYS A 109 11.08 11.71 -13.61
C LYS A 109 9.75 12.49 -13.64
N GLY A 110 9.20 12.89 -12.49
CA GLY A 110 7.96 13.67 -12.40
C GLY A 110 6.70 12.86 -12.68
N VAL A 111 6.71 11.54 -12.44
CA VAL A 111 5.58 10.63 -12.77
C VAL A 111 5.16 9.71 -11.62
N GLU A 112 5.75 9.85 -10.43
CA GLU A 112 5.55 8.93 -9.31
C GLU A 112 4.52 9.47 -8.33
N HIS A 113 3.25 9.07 -8.52
CA HIS A 113 2.13 9.65 -7.78
C HIS A 113 1.40 8.67 -6.84
N CYS A 114 1.84 7.42 -6.79
CA CYS A 114 1.20 6.35 -6.02
C CYS A 114 2.17 5.70 -5.06
N VAL A 115 1.72 5.28 -3.88
CA VAL A 115 2.64 4.83 -2.83
C VAL A 115 2.68 3.32 -2.72
N GLU A 116 3.89 2.78 -2.63
CA GLU A 116 4.14 1.38 -2.30
C GLU A 116 5.03 1.24 -1.06
N ILE A 117 4.91 0.10 -0.39
CA ILE A 117 5.82 -0.35 0.66
C ILE A 117 6.82 -1.34 0.05
N ARG A 118 8.12 -1.15 0.32
CA ARG A 118 9.21 -1.98 -0.22
C ARG A 118 10.04 -2.65 0.87
N PHE A 119 10.45 -3.89 0.60
CA PHE A 119 11.47 -4.64 1.30
C PHE A 119 12.49 -5.18 0.30
N ILE A 120 13.70 -4.61 0.32
CA ILE A 120 14.84 -4.93 -0.54
C ILE A 120 16.11 -4.72 0.30
N PRO A 121 16.52 -5.72 1.10
CA PRO A 121 17.62 -5.57 2.06
C PRO A 121 18.94 -5.13 1.44
N GLU A 122 19.26 -5.64 0.25
CA GLU A 122 20.47 -5.28 -0.51
C GLU A 122 20.57 -3.77 -0.83
N HIS A 123 19.42 -3.09 -0.91
CA HIS A 123 19.33 -1.65 -1.16
C HIS A 123 18.86 -0.87 0.08
N GLY A 124 18.93 -1.49 1.26
CA GLY A 124 18.56 -0.91 2.54
C GLY A 124 17.07 -0.58 2.65
N TRP A 125 16.20 -1.17 1.84
CA TRP A 125 14.75 -1.03 1.98
C TRP A 125 14.25 -2.04 3.01
N ASN A 126 13.78 -1.55 4.15
CA ASN A 126 13.22 -2.39 5.20
C ASN A 126 11.79 -1.94 5.51
N TRP A 127 10.83 -2.35 4.70
CA TRP A 127 9.41 -1.98 4.82
C TRP A 127 9.13 -0.48 4.79
N HIS A 128 9.93 0.28 4.05
CA HIS A 128 9.75 1.72 3.90
C HIS A 128 8.91 2.05 2.67
N TRP A 129 8.34 3.26 2.63
CA TRP A 129 7.50 3.71 1.54
C TRP A 129 8.32 4.37 0.43
N ASN A 130 7.82 4.22 -0.79
CA ASN A 130 8.33 4.83 -2.02
C ASN A 130 7.13 5.37 -2.83
N ASP A 131 7.26 6.53 -3.43
CA ASP A 131 6.33 6.97 -4.48
C ASP A 131 6.74 6.35 -5.81
N ARG A 132 5.80 5.81 -6.56
CA ARG A 132 6.05 5.03 -7.77
C ARG A 132 5.05 5.41 -8.85
N GLU A 133 5.46 5.28 -10.11
CA GLU A 133 4.57 5.49 -11.24
C GLU A 133 3.35 4.57 -11.13
N CYS A 134 2.16 5.17 -11.01
CA CYS A 134 0.91 4.46 -10.74
C CYS A 134 0.56 3.35 -11.75
N LYS A 135 1.10 3.45 -12.96
CA LYS A 135 0.89 2.49 -14.06
C LYS A 135 1.85 1.29 -14.01
N THR A 136 2.87 1.32 -13.14
CA THR A 136 3.79 0.21 -12.91
C THR A 136 3.01 -1.03 -12.52
N MET A 137 3.28 -2.15 -13.18
CA MET A 137 2.72 -3.45 -12.80
C MET A 137 3.60 -4.05 -11.70
N THR A 138 3.01 -4.24 -10.53
CA THR A 138 3.63 -4.94 -9.39
C THR A 138 2.93 -6.29 -9.21
#